data_AF-A0A0D6Q1C5-F1
#
_entry.id   AF-A0A0D6Q1C5-F1
#
_cell.length_a   1.000
_cell.length_b   1.000
_cell.length_c   1.000
_cell.angle_alpha   90.00
_cell.angle_beta   90.00
_cell.angle_gamma   90.00
#
_symmetry.space_group_name_H-M   'P 1'
#
loop_
_entity.id
_entity.type
_entity.pdbx_description
1 polymer ?
#
loop_
_entity_poly.entity_id
_entity_poly.type
_entity_poly.pdbx_seq_one_letter_code
_entity_poly.pdbx_strand_id
1 'polypeptide(L)' 'MRDTLTPRFPAGLSVLRAEGQWQDRESGRIGHEPGRIVWIVTPPAPDLADRLDAIRQAYRTRFQQQAVGVVMTAGCAAF' A
#
# COMPACT_ATOMS: atom_id res chain seq x y z
N MET A 1 9.26 0.55 5.46
CA MET A 1 8.14 0.66 6.43
C MET A 1 8.28 1.89 7.31
N ARG A 2 9.29 1.91 8.20
CA ARG A 2 9.52 3.01 9.14
C ARG A 2 9.71 4.36 8.46
N ASP A 3 10.29 4.38 7.27
CA ASP A 3 10.68 5.65 6.62
C ASP A 3 9.60 6.24 5.71
N THR A 4 8.52 5.50 5.43
CA THR A 4 7.52 5.92 4.42
C THR A 4 6.09 5.79 4.91
N LEU A 5 5.75 4.67 5.58
CA LEU A 5 4.40 4.41 6.06
C LEU A 5 4.14 5.06 7.41
N THR A 6 4.98 4.76 8.41
CA THR A 6 4.81 5.25 9.79
C THR A 6 4.73 6.78 9.91
N PRO A 7 5.53 7.59 9.19
CA PRO A 7 5.44 9.04 9.29
C PRO A 7 4.11 9.60 8.74
N ARG A 8 3.43 8.87 7.84
CA ARG A 8 2.15 9.27 7.25
C ARG A 8 0.95 8.72 8.03
N PHE A 9 1.15 7.63 8.79
CA PHE A 9 0.15 6.96 9.63
C PHE A 9 0.72 6.69 11.03
N PRO A 10 0.95 7.75 11.85
CA PRO A 10 1.57 7.60 13.16
C PRO A 10 0.67 6.91 14.19
N ALA A 11 -0.65 6.93 13.98
CA ALA A 11 -1.61 6.26 14.84
C ALA A 11 -1.50 4.73 14.82
N GLY A 12 -0.88 4.17 13.76
CA GLY A 12 -0.63 2.74 13.64
C GLY A 12 -1.08 2.15 12.31
N LEU A 13 -0.62 0.93 12.07
CA LEU A 13 -0.94 0.10 10.91
C LEU A 13 -0.58 -1.35 11.23
N SER A 14 -1.19 -2.28 10.51
CA SER A 14 -0.85 -3.71 10.55
C SER A 14 -0.24 -4.14 9.22
N VAL A 15 0.63 -5.15 9.27
CA VAL A 15 1.26 -5.72 8.07
C VAL A 15 1.02 -7.20 8.02
N LEU A 16 0.44 -7.64 6.92
CA LEU A 16 0.23 -9.05 6.64
C LEU A 16 1.21 -9.49 5.56
N ARG A 17 1.81 -10.66 5.76
CA ARG A 17 2.55 -11.33 4.68
C ARG A 17 1.54 -11.88 3.68
N ALA A 18 1.79 -11.66 2.41
CA ALA A 18 1.00 -12.20 1.33
C ALA A 18 1.93 -12.88 0.33
N GLU A 19 1.41 -13.87 -0.38
CA GLU A 19 2.00 -14.35 -1.62
C GLU A 19 1.17 -13.77 -2.75
N GLY A 20 1.82 -13.02 -3.63
CA GLY A 20 1.16 -12.32 -4.72
C GLY A 20 1.51 -12.97 -6.05
N GLN A 21 0.51 -13.07 -6.92
CA GLN A 21 0.73 -13.17 -8.35
C GLN A 21 0.53 -11.80 -8.98
N TRP A 22 1.40 -11.44 -9.90
CA TRP A 22 1.24 -10.23 -10.70
C TRP A 22 1.53 -10.53 -12.16
N GLN A 23 0.68 -9.99 -13.04
CA GLN A 23 0.92 -10.04 -14.46
C GLN A 23 1.74 -8.82 -14.88
N ASP A 24 2.95 -9.07 -15.38
CA ASP A 24 3.76 -8.05 -16.00
C ASP A 24 3.01 -7.44 -17.20
N ARG A 25 2.87 -6.10 -17.20
CA ARG A 25 2.01 -5.41 -18.19
C ARG A 25 2.60 -5.33 -19.59
N GLU A 26 3.90 -5.54 -19.74
CA GLU A 26 4.59 -5.46 -21.02
C GLU A 26 4.67 -6.84 -21.69
N SER A 27 5.07 -7.85 -20.94
CA SER A 27 5.27 -9.24 -21.41
C SER A 27 4.04 -10.13 -21.23
N GLY A 28 3.07 -9.73 -20.40
CA GLY A 28 1.90 -10.54 -20.06
C GLY A 28 2.19 -11.75 -19.16
N ARG A 29 3.45 -11.92 -18.71
CA ARG A 29 3.87 -13.05 -17.88
C ARG A 29 3.39 -12.89 -16.44
N ILE A 30 2.85 -13.96 -15.86
CA ILE A 30 2.51 -13.99 -14.43
C ILE A 30 3.75 -14.37 -13.62
N GLY A 31 4.20 -13.45 -12.78
CA GLY A 31 5.23 -13.67 -11.78
C GLY A 31 4.62 -14.03 -10.42
N HIS A 32 5.38 -14.75 -9.61
CA HIS A 32 5.09 -14.98 -8.19
C HIS A 32 6.11 -14.23 -7.36
N GLU A 33 5.65 -13.34 -6.51
CA GLU A 33 6.53 -12.54 -5.64
C GLU A 33 5.97 -12.48 -4.22
N PRO A 34 6.83 -12.59 -3.18
CA PRO A 34 6.43 -12.31 -1.81
C PRO A 34 5.90 -10.88 -1.68
N GLY A 35 4.64 -10.76 -1.27
CA GLY A 35 3.94 -9.50 -1.10
C GLY A 35 3.77 -9.09 0.37
N ARG A 36 3.25 -7.88 0.56
CA ARG A 36 2.79 -7.37 1.84
C ARG A 36 1.47 -6.63 1.64
N ILE A 37 0.52 -6.88 2.54
CA ILE A 37 -0.69 -6.06 2.67
C ILE A 37 -0.48 -5.15 3.88
N VAL A 38 -0.66 -3.86 3.69
CA VAL A 38 -0.62 -2.87 4.77
C VAL A 38 -2.07 -2.47 5.06
N TRP A 39 -2.52 -2.76 6.28
CA TRP A 39 -3.86 -2.44 6.74
C TRP A 39 -3.82 -1.19 7.61
N ILE A 40 -4.57 -0.17 7.20
CA ILE A 40 -4.64 1.13 7.87
C ILE A 40 -6.10 1.42 8.17
N VAL A 41 -6.40 1.76 9.42
CA VAL A 41 -7.71 2.26 9.82
C VAL A 41 -7.47 3.66 10.38
N THR A 42 -8.13 4.66 9.77
CA THR A 42 -7.89 6.08 10.05
C THR A 42 -9.19 6.87 9.90
N PRO A 43 -9.40 7.95 10.66
CA PRO A 43 -10.45 8.91 10.36
C PRO A 43 -10.33 9.44 8.91
N PRO A 44 -11.45 9.86 8.30
CA PRO A 44 -11.39 10.55 7.02
C PRO A 44 -10.55 11.83 7.15
N ALA A 45 -9.68 12.06 6.18
CA ALA A 45 -8.85 13.24 6.10
C ALA A 45 -8.81 13.72 4.64
N PRO A 46 -8.82 15.05 4.39
CA PRO A 46 -8.84 15.58 3.03
C PRO A 46 -7.57 15.22 2.23
N ASP A 47 -6.45 14.97 2.91
CA ASP A 47 -5.16 14.62 2.31
C ASP A 47 -4.87 13.10 2.29
N LEU A 48 -5.86 12.25 2.60
CA LEU A 48 -5.66 10.81 2.70
C LEU A 48 -5.22 10.20 1.37
N ALA A 49 -5.82 10.64 0.26
CA ALA A 49 -5.44 10.20 -1.09
C ALA A 49 -3.97 10.54 -1.40
N ASP A 50 -3.55 11.78 -1.12
CA ASP A 50 -2.19 12.26 -1.37
C ASP A 50 -1.15 11.49 -0.54
N ARG A 51 -1.47 11.20 0.73
CA ARG A 51 -0.59 10.37 1.59
C ARG A 51 -0.39 8.98 1.02
N LEU A 52 -1.47 8.34 0.55
CA LEU A 52 -1.43 7.01 -0.05
C LEU A 52 -0.67 7.01 -1.38
N ASP A 53 -0.89 8.01 -2.23
CA ASP A 53 -0.17 8.15 -3.49
C ASP A 53 1.32 8.40 -3.28
N ALA A 54 1.70 9.21 -2.29
CA ALA A 54 3.11 9.39 -1.93
C ALA A 54 3.79 8.07 -1.52
N ILE A 55 3.07 7.20 -0.80
CA ILE A 55 3.57 5.86 -0.45
C ILE A 55 3.72 4.99 -1.70
N ARG A 56 2.71 4.98 -2.57
CA ARG A 56 2.70 4.19 -3.80
C ARG A 56 3.84 4.60 -4.71
N GLN A 57 4.06 5.91 -4.91
CA GLN A 57 5.16 6.40 -5.73
C GLN A 57 6.52 6.05 -5.14
N ALA A 58 6.72 6.26 -3.83
CA ALA A 58 7.97 5.89 -3.17
C ALA A 58 8.28 4.39 -3.33
N TYR A 59 7.27 3.52 -3.23
CA TYR A 59 7.44 2.09 -3.44
C TYR A 59 7.78 1.74 -4.90
N ARG A 60 7.05 2.33 -5.86
CA ARG A 60 7.31 2.14 -7.30
C ARG A 60 8.72 2.57 -7.67
N THR A 61 9.17 3.74 -7.21
CA THR A 61 10.53 4.23 -7.48
C THR A 61 11.59 3.33 -6.86
N ARG A 62 11.40 2.90 -5.60
CA ARG A 62 12.41 2.10 -4.88
C ARG A 62 12.57 0.68 -5.44
N PHE A 63 11.47 0.05 -5.84
CA PHE A 63 11.46 -1.36 -6.25
C PHE A 63 11.20 -1.55 -7.74
N GLN A 64 11.13 -0.46 -8.51
CA GLN A 64 10.84 -0.46 -9.96
C GLN A 64 9.54 -1.21 -10.30
N GLN A 65 8.57 -1.16 -9.39
CA GLN A 65 7.31 -1.87 -9.53
C GLN A 65 6.37 -1.15 -10.50
N GLN A 66 5.74 -1.91 -11.40
CA GLN A 66 4.81 -1.36 -12.39
C GLN A 66 3.56 -0.78 -11.72
N ALA A 67 3.08 -1.42 -10.64
CA ALA A 67 1.90 -1.01 -9.92
C ALA A 67 2.00 -1.33 -8.42
N VAL A 68 1.21 -0.60 -7.63
CA VAL A 68 0.90 -0.91 -6.23
C VAL A 68 -0.62 -0.90 -6.13
N GLY A 69 -1.21 -1.82 -5.38
CA GLY A 69 -2.67 -1.84 -5.16
C GLY A 69 -3.09 -0.87 -4.06
N VAL A 70 -4.28 -0.30 -4.17
CA VAL A 70 -4.94 0.42 -3.06
C VAL A 70 -6.43 0.14 -3.14
N VAL A 71 -7.03 -0.16 -1.99
CA VAL A 71 -8.48 -0.30 -1.83
C VAL A 71 -8.85 0.51 -0.60
N MET A 72 -9.87 1.34 -0.73
CA MET A 72 -10.39 2.17 0.35
C MET A 72 -11.87 1.91 0.50
N THR A 73 -12.31 1.75 1.75
CA THR A 73 -13.72 1.60 2.09
C THR A 73 -14.03 2.44 3.32
N ALA A 74 -15.20 3.08 3.34
CA ALA A 74 -15.69 3.75 4.54
C ALA A 74 -16.31 2.72 5.49
N GLY A 75 -16.14 2.93 6.79
CA GLY A 75 -16.70 2.05 7.80
C GLY A 75 -16.63 2.64 9.20
N CYS A 76 -17.33 2.00 10.13
CA CYS A 76 -17.25 2.32 11.55
C CYS A 76 -16.06 1.59 12.18
N ALA A 77 -15.26 2.31 12.95
CA ALA A 77 -14.17 1.74 13.73
C ALA A 77 -14.07 2.48 15.07
N ALA A 78 -13.68 1.76 16.12
CA ALA A 78 -13.33 2.29 17.42
C ALA A 78 -11.98 1.69 17.84
N PHE A 79 -11.18 2.45 18.56
CA PHE A 79 -9.85 2.08 19.04
C PHE A 79 -9.76 2.29 20.54
#